data_AF-A0A842WRW7-F1
#
_entry.id   AF-A0A842WRW7-F1
#
_cell.length_a   1.000
_cell.length_b   1.000
_cell.length_c   1.000
_cell.angle_alpha   90.00
_cell.angle_beta   90.00
_cell.angle_gamma   90.00
#
_symmetry.space_group_name_H-M   'P 1'
#
loop_
_entity.id
_entity.type
_entity.pdbx_description
1 polymer ?
#
loop_
_entity_poly.entity_id
_entity_poly.type
_entity_poly.pdbx_seq_one_letter_code
_entity_poly.pdbx_strand_id
1 'polypeptide(L)'
;MAEETLSEVAALLEEALAVHHSVEHVVLSTKEGVVVAAVSRKENADPNVIATVTAALVWGGSTTLVQLGQVKPFYISHVTTNQEIITFVQPNYNLAVVLLHDKSFTLKAHISEFQSLATRIELLMQSAVIFGEQTILGRIVEQVPDITQAMLLTQEGLPLGSVGFDEDIEVAALVSSVFANGLTFSPDTSNITVHTTNMTLLIARLDETRLVCILCRGQNPDEICTNVLSVIRDYSEY
;
A
#
# COMPACT_ATOMS: atom_id res chain seq x y z
N MET A 1 21.20 -10.99 10.71
CA MET A 1 20.96 -9.66 10.11
C MET A 1 19.47 -9.41 9.91
N ALA A 2 18.77 -10.05 8.97
CA ALA A 2 17.32 -9.82 8.81
C ALA A 2 16.49 -10.12 10.07
N GLU A 3 16.73 -11.26 10.73
CA GLU A 3 16.03 -11.64 11.98
C GLU A 3 16.31 -10.67 13.14
N GLU A 4 17.52 -10.13 13.20
CA GLU A 4 17.94 -9.18 14.25
C GLU A 4 17.28 -7.81 14.01
N THR A 5 17.26 -7.34 12.77
CA THR A 5 16.52 -6.13 12.37
C THR A 5 15.03 -6.27 12.64
N LEU A 6 14.42 -7.41 12.32
CA LEU A 6 13.00 -7.67 12.59
C LEU A 6 12.70 -7.71 14.09
N SER A 7 13.60 -8.26 14.92
CA SER A 7 13.46 -8.23 16.37
C SER A 7 13.53 -6.81 16.94
N GLU A 8 14.43 -5.97 16.42
CA GLU A 8 14.52 -4.56 16.82
C GLU A 8 13.29 -3.77 16.38
N VAL A 9 12.79 -4.01 15.17
CA VAL A 9 11.54 -3.42 14.66
C VAL A 9 10.37 -3.82 15.54
N ALA A 10 10.25 -5.11 15.90
CA ALA A 10 9.19 -5.58 16.80
C ALA A 10 9.24 -4.86 18.15
N ALA A 11 10.44 -4.67 18.72
CA ALA A 11 10.60 -3.91 19.97
C ALA A 11 10.13 -2.45 19.84
N LEU A 12 10.42 -1.78 18.72
CA LEU A 12 9.93 -0.42 18.45
C LEU A 12 8.42 -0.35 18.25
N LEU A 13 7.83 -1.38 17.65
CA LEU A 13 6.38 -1.48 17.53
C LEU A 13 5.71 -1.68 18.89
N GLU A 14 6.31 -2.49 19.78
CA GLU A 14 5.87 -2.62 21.16
C GLU A 14 6.01 -1.30 21.95
N GLU A 15 7.10 -0.55 21.72
CA GLU A 15 7.25 0.82 22.26
C GLU A 15 6.09 1.72 21.77
N ALA A 16 5.74 1.66 20.48
CA ALA A 16 4.62 2.41 19.91
C ALA A 16 3.27 1.99 20.52
N LEU A 17 3.05 0.69 20.73
CA LEU A 17 1.86 0.16 21.38
C LEU A 17 1.76 0.67 22.83
N ALA A 18 2.89 0.80 23.52
CA ALA A 18 2.97 1.25 24.90
C ALA A 18 2.80 2.77 25.10
N VAL A 19 2.92 3.60 24.05
CA VAL A 19 2.80 5.08 24.11
C VAL A 19 1.52 5.53 24.84
N HIS A 20 0.39 4.87 24.57
CA HIS A 20 -0.86 5.18 25.24
C HIS A 20 -1.76 3.95 25.40
N HIS A 21 -2.56 3.90 26.46
CA HIS A 21 -3.44 2.77 26.76
C HIS A 21 -4.57 2.58 25.73
N SER A 22 -4.96 3.65 25.01
CA SER A 22 -5.94 3.59 23.92
C SER A 22 -5.39 3.04 22.62
N VAL A 23 -4.07 2.86 22.46
CA VAL A 23 -3.50 2.20 21.28
C VAL A 23 -3.87 0.73 21.33
N GLU A 24 -4.58 0.25 20.31
CA GLU A 24 -4.99 -1.14 20.18
C GLU A 24 -4.07 -1.93 19.25
N HIS A 25 -3.66 -1.32 18.13
CA HIS A 25 -2.82 -1.95 17.12
C HIS A 25 -1.76 -0.99 16.60
N VAL A 26 -0.60 -1.54 16.25
CA VAL A 26 0.43 -0.82 15.49
C VAL A 26 0.87 -1.72 14.34
N VAL A 27 0.80 -1.20 13.12
CA VAL A 27 1.11 -1.91 11.89
C VAL A 27 2.18 -1.15 11.12
N LEU A 28 3.28 -1.81 10.82
CA LEU A 28 4.29 -1.35 9.89
C LEU A 28 4.00 -1.95 8.51
N SER A 29 3.90 -1.10 7.50
CA SER A 29 3.69 -1.54 6.12
C SER A 29 4.61 -0.85 5.13
N THR A 30 4.77 -1.45 3.95
CA THR A 30 5.36 -0.77 2.78
C THR A 30 4.39 0.28 2.24
N LYS A 31 4.86 1.08 1.27
CA LYS A 31 4.00 2.01 0.50
C LYS A 31 2.92 1.32 -0.33
N GLU A 32 3.09 0.04 -0.63
CA GLU A 32 2.16 -0.77 -1.43
C GLU A 32 1.15 -1.53 -0.57
N GLY A 33 1.12 -1.27 0.74
CA GLY A 33 0.17 -1.90 1.67
C GLY A 33 0.55 -3.30 2.11
N VAL A 34 1.79 -3.73 1.90
CA VAL A 34 2.29 -5.03 2.42
C VAL A 34 2.66 -4.88 3.88
N VAL A 35 2.14 -5.75 4.74
CA VAL A 35 2.50 -5.79 6.17
C VAL A 35 3.92 -6.31 6.33
N VAL A 36 4.76 -5.53 7.01
CA VAL A 36 6.12 -5.95 7.40
C VAL A 36 6.08 -6.56 8.80
N ALA A 37 5.41 -5.91 9.73
CA ALA A 37 5.25 -6.36 11.10
C ALA A 37 4.03 -5.68 11.74
N ALA A 38 3.41 -6.35 12.70
CA ALA A 38 2.28 -5.81 13.44
C ALA A 38 2.30 -6.31 14.88
N VAL A 39 1.90 -5.44 15.81
CA VAL A 39 1.69 -5.77 17.22
C VAL A 39 0.32 -5.28 17.65
N SER A 40 -0.29 -5.99 18.59
CA SER A 40 -1.65 -5.69 19.02
C SER A 40 -1.93 -6.10 20.46
N ARG A 41 -2.80 -5.32 21.13
CA ARG A 41 -3.41 -5.69 22.41
C ARG A 41 -4.65 -6.56 22.26
N LYS A 42 -5.27 -6.61 21.09
CA LYS A 42 -6.55 -7.29 20.83
C LYS A 42 -6.58 -7.87 19.42
N GLU A 43 -7.03 -9.11 19.24
CA GLU A 43 -7.10 -9.75 17.91
C GLU A 43 -8.30 -9.27 17.05
N ASN A 44 -8.76 -8.03 17.19
CA ASN A 44 -10.00 -7.53 16.59
C ASN A 44 -9.83 -6.80 15.25
N ALA A 45 -8.61 -6.67 14.71
CA ALA A 45 -8.38 -6.03 13.42
C ALA A 45 -7.33 -6.78 12.60
N ASP A 46 -7.61 -6.95 11.30
CA ASP A 46 -6.68 -7.56 10.35
C ASP A 46 -5.60 -6.54 9.94
N PRO A 47 -4.31 -6.79 10.24
CA PRO A 47 -3.21 -5.92 9.82
C PRO A 47 -3.13 -5.70 8.31
N ASN A 48 -3.51 -6.69 7.49
CA ASN A 48 -3.46 -6.58 6.03
C ASN A 48 -4.45 -5.53 5.53
N VAL A 49 -5.65 -5.51 6.11
CA VAL A 49 -6.67 -4.50 5.78
C VAL A 49 -6.19 -3.11 6.20
N ILE A 50 -5.63 -2.97 7.42
CA ILE A 50 -5.09 -1.69 7.90
C ILE A 50 -3.98 -1.19 6.97
N ALA A 51 -2.99 -2.04 6.65
CA ALA A 51 -1.88 -1.68 5.78
C ALA A 51 -2.35 -1.28 4.37
N THR A 52 -3.28 -2.05 3.79
CA THR A 52 -3.82 -1.80 2.45
C THR A 52 -4.60 -0.48 2.39
N VAL A 53 -5.52 -0.25 3.34
CA VAL A 53 -6.33 0.98 3.38
C VAL A 53 -5.47 2.21 3.65
N THR A 54 -4.53 2.12 4.59
CA THR A 54 -3.65 3.25 4.92
C THR A 54 -2.70 3.59 3.77
N ALA A 55 -2.15 2.60 3.07
CA ALA A 55 -1.37 2.82 1.86
C ALA A 55 -2.18 3.54 0.77
N ALA A 56 -3.44 3.15 0.57
CA ALA A 56 -4.31 3.80 -0.42
C ALA A 56 -4.62 5.25 -0.05
N LEU A 57 -4.92 5.52 1.22
CA LEU A 57 -5.12 6.88 1.73
C LEU A 57 -3.85 7.73 1.61
N VAL A 58 -2.68 7.15 1.89
CA VAL A 58 -1.38 7.83 1.73
C VAL A 58 -1.14 8.18 0.27
N TRP A 59 -1.35 7.24 -0.66
CA TRP A 59 -1.17 7.51 -2.08
C TRP A 59 -2.16 8.59 -2.56
N GLY A 60 -3.47 8.37 -2.38
CA GLY A 60 -4.49 9.30 -2.85
C GLY A 60 -4.38 10.69 -2.23
N GLY A 61 -4.14 10.75 -0.92
CA GLY A 61 -3.92 12.00 -0.20
C GLY A 61 -2.65 12.73 -0.64
N SER A 62 -1.54 12.00 -0.83
CA SER A 62 -0.28 12.60 -1.30
C SER A 62 -0.41 13.13 -2.72
N THR A 63 -0.95 12.34 -3.64
CA THR A 63 -1.11 12.74 -5.05
C THR A 63 -2.04 13.94 -5.16
N THR A 64 -3.17 13.93 -4.46
CA THR A 64 -4.11 15.07 -4.43
C THR A 64 -3.44 16.35 -3.91
N LEU A 65 -2.71 16.28 -2.78
CA LEU A 65 -2.02 17.44 -2.22
C LEU A 65 -0.95 17.98 -3.18
N VAL A 66 -0.18 17.10 -3.83
CA VAL A 66 0.83 17.49 -4.81
C VAL A 66 0.20 18.17 -6.02
N GLN A 67 -0.91 17.66 -6.55
CA GLN A 67 -1.64 18.30 -7.66
C GLN A 67 -2.17 19.69 -7.27
N LEU A 68 -2.50 19.90 -5.99
CA LEU A 68 -2.88 21.21 -5.43
C LEU A 68 -1.67 22.10 -5.07
N GLY A 69 -0.45 21.69 -5.44
CA GLY A 69 0.78 22.45 -5.19
C GLY A 69 1.25 22.42 -3.73
N GLN A 70 0.80 21.45 -2.94
CA GLN A 70 1.22 21.26 -1.55
C GLN A 70 2.27 20.15 -1.41
N VAL A 71 2.94 20.13 -0.26
CA VAL A 71 3.86 19.04 0.10
C VAL A 71 3.09 17.78 0.51
N LYS A 72 3.76 16.63 0.43
CA LYS A 72 3.22 15.34 0.90
C LYS A 72 2.90 15.39 2.41
N PRO A 73 1.87 14.68 2.88
CA PRO A 73 1.49 14.68 4.29
C PRO A 73 2.55 13.96 5.13
N PHE A 74 2.78 14.47 6.34
CA PHE A 74 3.64 13.80 7.35
C PHE A 74 2.86 12.72 8.11
N TYR A 75 1.56 12.91 8.27
CA TYR A 75 0.64 11.92 8.83
C TYR A 75 -0.76 12.07 8.25
N ILE A 76 -1.57 11.02 8.38
CA ILE A 76 -3.00 11.00 8.05
C ILE A 76 -3.75 10.55 9.31
N SER A 77 -4.83 11.24 9.66
CA SER A 77 -5.78 10.79 10.70
C SER A 77 -7.10 10.42 10.03
N HIS A 78 -7.53 9.17 10.26
CA HIS A 78 -8.80 8.62 9.82
C HIS A 78 -9.63 8.28 11.05
N VAL A 79 -10.70 9.05 11.27
CA VAL A 79 -11.59 8.90 12.42
C VAL A 79 -12.86 8.17 11.99
N THR A 80 -13.16 7.08 12.67
CA THR A 80 -14.43 6.36 12.61
C THR A 80 -15.24 6.64 13.86
N THR A 81 -16.46 6.08 13.97
CA THR A 81 -17.29 6.23 15.18
C THR A 81 -16.60 5.73 16.45
N ASN A 82 -15.78 4.67 16.35
CA ASN A 82 -15.23 3.97 17.51
C ASN A 82 -13.70 3.97 17.56
N GLN A 83 -13.04 4.28 16.46
CA GLN A 83 -11.58 4.18 16.33
C GLN A 83 -11.01 5.37 15.55
N GLU A 84 -9.79 5.76 15.90
CA GLU A 84 -8.97 6.69 15.14
C GLU A 84 -7.72 5.96 14.66
N ILE A 85 -7.45 6.01 13.36
CA ILE A 85 -6.28 5.39 12.73
C ILE A 85 -5.36 6.51 12.28
N ILE A 86 -4.13 6.51 12.80
CA ILE A 86 -3.13 7.52 12.52
C ILE A 86 -1.99 6.86 11.76
N THR A 87 -1.79 7.29 10.51
CA THR A 87 -0.72 6.77 9.66
C THR A 87 0.40 7.80 9.60
N PHE A 88 1.58 7.45 10.12
CA PHE A 88 2.79 8.26 10.00
C PHE A 88 3.54 7.86 8.72
N VAL A 89 3.79 8.85 7.86
CA VAL A 89 4.29 8.64 6.50
C VAL A 89 5.81 8.81 6.50
N GLN A 90 6.55 7.74 6.21
CA GLN A 90 8.00 7.76 6.02
C GLN A 90 8.35 7.61 4.53
N PRO A 91 9.62 7.75 4.09
CA PRO A 91 9.97 7.57 2.68
C PRO A 91 9.58 6.18 2.11
N ASN A 92 9.90 5.09 2.81
CA ASN A 92 9.69 3.73 2.30
C ASN A 92 8.58 2.96 3.03
N TYR A 93 8.32 3.32 4.30
CA TYR A 93 7.34 2.64 5.12
C TYR A 93 6.22 3.57 5.59
N ASN A 94 5.15 2.96 6.10
CA ASN A 94 4.08 3.61 6.83
C ASN A 94 3.95 2.95 8.20
N LEU A 95 3.80 3.76 9.24
CA LEU A 95 3.45 3.28 10.58
C LEU A 95 2.00 3.67 10.87
N ALA A 96 1.10 2.69 10.85
CA ALA A 96 -0.30 2.88 11.20
C ALA A 96 -0.53 2.54 12.68
N VAL A 97 -1.16 3.46 13.41
CA VAL A 97 -1.50 3.33 14.83
C VAL A 97 -3.01 3.38 14.95
N VAL A 98 -3.62 2.29 15.40
CA VAL A 98 -5.07 2.20 15.63
C VAL A 98 -5.36 2.47 17.08
N LEU A 99 -6.24 3.44 17.34
CA LEU A 99 -6.62 3.91 18.66
C LEU A 99 -8.12 3.71 18.86
N LEU A 100 -8.53 3.45 20.10
CA LEU A 100 -9.92 3.70 20.50
C LEU A 100 -10.22 5.18 20.40
N HIS A 101 -11.33 5.52 19.75
CA HIS A 101 -11.82 6.89 19.67
C HIS A 101 -12.53 7.24 20.98
N ASP A 102 -11.73 7.51 22.01
CA ASP A 102 -12.20 8.04 23.28
C ASP A 102 -11.56 9.41 23.54
N LYS A 103 -12.12 10.17 24.49
CA LYS A 103 -11.65 11.53 24.81
C LYS A 103 -10.31 11.56 25.55
N SER A 104 -9.72 10.40 25.87
CA SER A 104 -8.51 10.33 26.69
C SER A 104 -7.25 10.52 25.86
N PHE A 105 -7.27 10.17 24.57
CA PHE A 105 -6.14 10.35 23.68
C PHE A 105 -6.13 11.75 23.03
N THR A 106 -4.97 12.41 23.02
CA THR A 106 -4.76 13.67 22.30
C THR A 106 -3.57 13.51 21.35
N LEU A 107 -3.83 13.36 20.04
CA LEU A 107 -2.80 13.19 19.02
C LEU A 107 -1.67 14.22 19.12
N LYS A 108 -2.02 15.50 19.31
CA LYS A 108 -1.03 16.58 19.39
C LYS A 108 0.00 16.38 20.51
N ALA A 109 -0.34 15.68 21.58
CA ALA A 109 0.58 15.39 22.68
C ALA A 109 1.56 14.26 22.35
N HIS A 110 1.18 13.32 21.48
CA HIS A 110 1.95 12.09 21.19
C HIS A 110 2.55 12.05 19.77
N ILE A 111 2.22 13.02 18.92
CA ILE A 111 2.64 13.04 17.51
C ILE A 111 4.16 12.93 17.35
N SER A 112 4.94 13.65 18.16
CA SER A 112 6.40 13.65 18.08
C SER A 112 7.01 12.31 18.49
N GLU A 113 6.36 11.61 19.42
CA GLU A 113 6.81 10.31 19.92
C GLU A 113 6.62 9.23 18.86
N PHE A 114 5.42 9.15 18.28
CA PHE A 114 5.15 8.25 17.16
C PHE A 114 5.97 8.57 15.92
N GLN A 115 6.16 9.85 15.58
CA GLN A 115 7.02 10.26 14.47
C GLN A 115 8.48 9.83 14.70
N SER A 116 8.98 9.95 15.93
CA SER A 116 10.32 9.49 16.32
C SER A 116 10.46 7.98 16.13
N LEU A 117 9.48 7.20 16.61
CA LEU A 117 9.44 5.74 16.44
C LEU A 117 9.40 5.33 14.96
N ALA A 118 8.51 5.93 14.17
CA ALA A 118 8.43 5.69 12.73
C ALA A 118 9.76 5.99 12.02
N THR A 119 10.44 7.07 12.43
CA THR A 119 11.75 7.45 11.86
C THR A 119 12.85 6.46 12.25
N ARG A 120 12.87 5.99 13.51
CA ARG A 120 13.83 4.96 13.97
C ARG A 120 13.64 3.66 13.20
N ILE A 121 12.39 3.23 13.01
CA ILE A 121 12.05 2.05 12.21
C ILE A 121 12.54 2.23 10.77
N GLU A 122 12.24 3.36 10.12
CA GLU A 122 12.70 3.65 8.75
C GLU A 122 14.22 3.54 8.62
N LEU A 123 14.99 4.13 9.55
CA LEU A 123 16.46 4.07 9.53
C LEU A 123 17.00 2.65 9.72
N LEU A 124 16.39 1.85 10.62
CA LEU A 124 16.75 0.45 10.82
C LEU A 124 16.47 -0.36 9.55
N MET A 125 15.30 -0.19 8.95
CA MET A 125 14.90 -0.90 7.74
C MET A 125 15.76 -0.53 6.53
N GLN A 126 16.15 0.74 6.36
CA GLN A 126 17.08 1.16 5.30
C GLN A 126 18.48 0.56 5.44
N SER A 127 18.93 0.35 6.68
CA SER A 127 20.26 -0.23 6.94
C SER A 127 20.35 -1.72 6.62
N ALA A 128 19.20 -2.39 6.54
CA ALA A 128 19.08 -3.78 6.15
C ALA A 128 18.85 -3.88 4.63
N VAL A 129 19.93 -4.21 3.89
CA VAL A 129 19.99 -4.38 2.42
C VAL A 129 18.84 -5.23 1.84
N ILE A 130 18.22 -6.08 2.65
CA ILE A 130 17.21 -7.07 2.25
C ILE A 130 15.81 -6.45 2.14
N PHE A 131 15.49 -5.38 2.88
CA PHE A 131 14.14 -4.80 2.90
C PHE A 131 13.95 -3.61 1.95
N GLY A 132 14.98 -3.26 1.17
CA GLY A 132 14.86 -2.32 0.05
C GLY A 132 14.25 -2.96 -1.20
N GLU A 133 13.37 -3.95 -1.06
CA GLU A 133 12.83 -4.71 -2.20
C GLU A 133 12.11 -3.80 -3.19
N GLN A 134 12.37 -4.04 -4.48
CA GLN A 134 11.65 -3.40 -5.57
C GLN A 134 10.15 -3.62 -5.41
N THR A 135 9.40 -2.53 -5.55
CA THR A 135 7.95 -2.53 -5.66
C THR A 135 7.48 -3.45 -6.79
N ILE A 136 6.28 -4.02 -6.70
CA ILE A 136 5.73 -4.86 -7.80
C ILE A 136 5.67 -4.05 -9.11
N LEU A 137 5.30 -2.77 -9.04
CA LEU A 137 5.31 -1.88 -10.20
C LEU A 137 6.73 -1.70 -10.76
N GLY A 138 7.73 -1.56 -9.89
CA GLY A 138 9.14 -1.47 -10.30
C GLY A 138 9.63 -2.77 -10.97
N ARG A 139 9.28 -3.93 -10.40
CA ARG A 139 9.63 -5.25 -10.95
C ARG A 139 8.98 -5.48 -12.32
N ILE A 140 7.71 -5.08 -12.49
CA ILE A 140 7.01 -5.16 -13.78
C ILE A 140 7.70 -4.32 -14.85
N VAL A 141 8.01 -3.05 -14.53
CA VAL A 141 8.66 -2.14 -15.50
C VAL A 141 10.08 -2.60 -15.85
N GLU A 142 10.81 -3.17 -14.89
CA GLU A 142 12.16 -3.68 -15.15
C GLU A 142 12.14 -4.96 -16.01
N GLN A 143 11.27 -5.92 -15.69
CA GLN A 143 11.21 -7.21 -16.39
C GLN A 143 10.44 -7.14 -17.71
N VAL A 144 9.52 -6.19 -17.87
CA VAL A 144 8.76 -5.95 -19.09
C VAL A 144 8.85 -4.47 -19.48
N PRO A 145 9.96 -4.02 -20.10
CA PRO A 145 10.22 -2.62 -20.41
C PRO A 145 9.19 -1.95 -21.34
N ASP A 146 8.40 -2.74 -22.08
CA ASP A 146 7.30 -2.25 -22.91
C ASP A 146 6.14 -1.67 -22.07
N ILE A 147 6.05 -2.02 -20.78
CA ILE A 147 5.08 -1.46 -19.86
C ILE A 147 5.51 -0.07 -19.42
N THR A 148 4.79 0.92 -19.94
CA THR A 148 4.96 2.33 -19.59
C THR A 148 3.86 2.83 -18.65
N GLN A 149 2.74 2.11 -18.52
CA GLN A 149 1.60 2.53 -17.72
C GLN A 149 1.04 1.37 -16.88
N ALA A 150 1.13 1.51 -15.56
CA ALA A 150 0.66 0.50 -14.61
C ALA A 150 0.18 1.16 -13.31
N MET A 151 -0.76 0.50 -12.65
CA MET A 151 -1.37 0.98 -11.41
C MET A 151 -1.61 -0.20 -10.47
N LEU A 152 -1.25 -0.02 -9.20
CA LEU A 152 -1.55 -0.93 -8.12
C LEU A 152 -2.82 -0.44 -7.41
N LEU A 153 -3.73 -1.34 -7.13
CA LEU A 153 -5.04 -1.07 -6.54
C LEU A 153 -5.29 -2.02 -5.37
N THR A 154 -6.15 -1.63 -4.46
CA THR A 154 -6.83 -2.55 -3.54
C THR A 154 -7.89 -3.35 -4.30
N GLN A 155 -8.42 -4.43 -3.70
CA GLN A 155 -9.55 -5.17 -4.27
C GLN A 155 -10.83 -4.36 -4.40
N GLU A 156 -10.97 -3.31 -3.59
CA GLU A 156 -12.08 -2.34 -3.67
C GLU A 156 -11.79 -1.23 -4.68
N GLY A 157 -10.65 -1.31 -5.37
CA GLY A 157 -10.28 -0.39 -6.44
C GLY A 157 -9.57 0.86 -5.99
N LEU A 158 -9.34 1.05 -4.69
CA LEU A 158 -8.58 2.20 -4.21
C LEU A 158 -7.13 2.12 -4.69
N PRO A 159 -6.57 3.17 -5.30
CA PRO A 159 -5.21 3.15 -5.81
C PRO A 159 -4.16 3.18 -4.70
N LEU A 160 -3.11 2.35 -4.86
CA LEU A 160 -1.95 2.21 -3.98
C LEU A 160 -0.67 2.78 -4.59
N GLY A 161 -0.63 2.93 -5.91
CA GLY A 161 0.55 3.32 -6.66
C GLY A 161 0.27 3.40 -8.15
N SER A 162 0.98 4.26 -8.88
CA SER A 162 0.89 4.34 -10.34
C SER A 162 2.25 4.67 -10.94
N VAL A 163 2.43 4.30 -12.21
CA VAL A 163 3.57 4.68 -13.04
C VAL A 163 3.05 5.08 -14.42
N GLY A 164 3.54 6.20 -14.94
CA GLY A 164 3.35 6.66 -16.32
C GLY A 164 1.94 7.11 -16.72
N PHE A 165 1.02 7.27 -15.77
CA PHE A 165 -0.25 7.94 -16.01
C PHE A 165 -0.11 9.44 -15.74
N ASP A 166 -0.48 10.28 -16.71
CA ASP A 166 -0.48 11.74 -16.58
C ASP A 166 -1.67 12.23 -15.70
N GLU A 167 -2.82 11.55 -15.83
CA GLU A 167 -4.06 11.79 -15.07
C GLU A 167 -4.35 10.58 -14.17
N ASP A 168 -3.42 10.30 -13.25
CA ASP A 168 -3.45 9.08 -12.43
C ASP A 168 -4.65 9.00 -11.48
N ILE A 169 -5.17 10.13 -10.98
CA ILE A 169 -6.38 10.16 -10.15
C ILE A 169 -7.62 9.80 -10.96
N GLU A 170 -7.79 10.40 -12.14
CA GLU A 170 -8.94 10.18 -13.02
C GLU A 170 -8.96 8.75 -13.56
N VAL A 171 -7.79 8.25 -13.97
CA VAL A 171 -7.64 6.85 -14.41
C VAL A 171 -7.93 5.90 -13.26
N ALA A 172 -7.42 6.18 -12.06
CA ALA A 172 -7.72 5.36 -10.89
C ALA A 172 -9.22 5.30 -10.65
N ALA A 173 -9.90 6.45 -10.56
CA ALA A 173 -11.33 6.53 -10.34
C ALA A 173 -12.14 5.72 -11.39
N LEU A 174 -11.73 5.80 -12.67
CA LEU A 174 -12.35 5.03 -13.73
C LEU A 174 -12.14 3.52 -13.53
N VAL A 175 -10.90 3.09 -13.29
CA VAL A 175 -10.59 1.66 -13.10
C VAL A 175 -11.29 1.10 -11.86
N SER A 176 -11.31 1.84 -10.74
CA SER A 176 -12.07 1.46 -9.53
C SER A 176 -13.54 1.23 -9.85
N SER A 177 -14.16 2.16 -10.61
CA SER A 177 -15.59 2.12 -10.90
C SER A 177 -15.99 0.93 -11.77
N VAL A 178 -15.12 0.49 -12.69
CA VAL A 178 -15.44 -0.54 -13.67
C VAL A 178 -15.01 -1.93 -13.19
N PHE A 179 -13.83 -2.05 -12.57
CA PHE A 179 -13.17 -3.35 -12.41
C PHE A 179 -12.96 -3.79 -10.97
N ALA A 180 -13.11 -2.93 -9.97
CA ALA A 180 -12.75 -3.25 -8.59
C ALA A 180 -13.85 -2.91 -7.56
N ASN A 181 -15.10 -2.84 -8.02
CA ASN A 181 -16.28 -2.56 -7.18
C ASN A 181 -16.87 -3.80 -6.47
N GLY A 182 -16.09 -4.88 -6.29
CA GLY A 182 -16.55 -6.15 -5.71
C GLY A 182 -17.55 -6.95 -6.56
N LEU A 183 -18.08 -6.40 -7.66
CA LEU A 183 -18.98 -7.09 -8.59
C LEU A 183 -18.21 -7.74 -9.74
N THR A 184 -17.13 -7.11 -10.20
CA THR A 184 -16.37 -7.56 -11.36
C THR A 184 -15.29 -8.60 -11.01
N PHE A 185 -14.68 -8.48 -9.82
CA PHE A 185 -13.68 -9.44 -9.31
C PHE A 185 -14.28 -10.31 -8.21
N SER A 186 -14.69 -11.52 -8.57
CA SER A 186 -15.03 -12.58 -7.60
C SER A 186 -13.76 -13.19 -7.01
N PRO A 187 -13.83 -13.90 -5.86
CA PRO A 187 -12.69 -14.65 -5.32
C PRO A 187 -12.03 -15.61 -6.33
N ASP A 188 -12.81 -16.15 -7.26
CA ASP A 188 -12.34 -17.08 -8.29
C ASP A 188 -11.77 -16.39 -9.55
N THR A 189 -11.89 -15.06 -9.65
CA THR A 189 -11.37 -14.29 -10.78
C THR A 189 -9.87 -14.02 -10.58
N SER A 190 -9.03 -14.60 -11.44
CA SER A 190 -7.58 -14.37 -11.43
C SER A 190 -7.17 -13.14 -12.23
N ASN A 191 -7.79 -12.91 -13.39
CA ASN A 191 -7.56 -11.74 -14.23
C ASN A 191 -8.75 -11.43 -15.15
N ILE A 192 -8.79 -10.21 -15.66
CA ILE A 192 -9.70 -9.70 -16.67
C ILE A 192 -8.84 -9.00 -17.74
N THR A 193 -9.09 -9.33 -19.01
CA THR A 193 -8.46 -8.64 -20.13
C THR A 193 -9.52 -7.94 -20.98
N VAL A 194 -9.22 -6.71 -21.39
CA VAL A 194 -10.06 -5.92 -22.30
C VAL A 194 -9.22 -5.56 -23.52
N HIS A 195 -9.63 -6.06 -24.67
CA HIS A 195 -8.84 -5.99 -25.90
C HIS A 195 -9.35 -4.91 -26.85
N THR A 196 -8.40 -4.27 -27.52
CA THR A 196 -8.58 -3.45 -28.72
C THR A 196 -7.54 -3.87 -29.75
N THR A 197 -7.59 -3.31 -30.97
CA THR A 197 -6.70 -3.72 -32.06
C THR A 197 -5.20 -3.60 -31.72
N ASN A 198 -4.78 -2.63 -30.91
CA ASN A 198 -3.37 -2.33 -30.63
C ASN A 198 -3.04 -2.27 -29.13
N MET A 199 -3.97 -2.72 -28.27
CA MET A 199 -3.82 -2.58 -26.84
C MET A 199 -4.69 -3.58 -26.10
N THR A 200 -4.14 -4.15 -25.03
CA THR A 200 -4.83 -4.99 -24.05
C THR A 200 -4.73 -4.30 -22.69
N LEU A 201 -5.86 -4.01 -22.06
CA LEU A 201 -5.92 -3.64 -20.65
C LEU A 201 -5.99 -4.93 -19.84
N LEU A 202 -5.02 -5.14 -18.96
CA LEU A 202 -4.98 -6.27 -18.03
C LEU A 202 -5.34 -5.76 -16.63
N ILE A 203 -6.33 -6.38 -16.00
CA ILE A 203 -6.54 -6.29 -14.55
C ILE A 203 -6.27 -7.67 -13.97
N ALA A 204 -5.33 -7.79 -13.05
CA ALA A 204 -4.92 -9.08 -12.47
C ALA A 204 -4.90 -9.02 -10.94
N ARG A 205 -5.26 -10.13 -10.30
CA ARG A 205 -5.15 -10.32 -8.86
C ARG A 205 -3.68 -10.53 -8.50
N LEU A 206 -3.18 -9.74 -7.55
CA LEU A 206 -1.85 -9.93 -6.98
C LEU A 206 -1.92 -10.85 -5.75
N ASP A 207 -2.90 -10.59 -4.88
CA ASP A 207 -3.15 -11.34 -3.65
C ASP A 207 -4.62 -11.17 -3.16
N GLU A 208 -4.87 -11.52 -1.90
CA GLU A 208 -6.17 -11.42 -1.24
C GLU A 208 -6.67 -9.99 -0.98
N THR A 209 -5.84 -8.96 -1.13
CA THR A 209 -6.25 -7.56 -0.89
C THR A 209 -5.91 -6.59 -2.02
N ARG A 210 -5.11 -7.01 -3.02
CA ARG A 210 -4.57 -6.14 -4.07
C ARG A 210 -4.78 -6.66 -5.50
N LEU A 211 -4.95 -5.71 -6.41
CA LEU A 211 -5.07 -5.88 -7.86
C LEU A 211 -4.02 -5.02 -8.57
N VAL A 212 -3.62 -5.42 -9.78
CA VAL A 212 -2.78 -4.61 -10.66
C VAL A 212 -3.52 -4.36 -11.97
N CYS A 213 -3.50 -3.11 -12.43
CA CYS A 213 -4.07 -2.67 -13.69
C CYS A 213 -2.96 -2.18 -14.62
N ILE A 214 -2.88 -2.74 -15.82
CA ILE A 214 -1.73 -2.58 -16.72
C ILE A 214 -2.22 -2.36 -18.14
N LEU A 215 -1.57 -1.41 -18.81
CA LEU A 215 -1.86 -1.12 -20.20
C LEU A 215 -0.79 -1.73 -21.10
N CYS A 216 -1.09 -2.88 -21.69
CA CYS A 216 -0.24 -3.55 -22.66
C CYS A 216 -0.48 -2.93 -24.04
N ARG A 217 0.42 -2.07 -24.51
CA ARG A 217 0.34 -1.40 -25.83
C ARG A 217 1.39 -1.96 -26.79
N GLY A 218 1.13 -1.85 -28.09
CA GLY A 218 2.16 -2.07 -29.12
C GLY A 218 1.76 -3.11 -30.16
N GLN A 219 2.76 -3.71 -30.81
CA GLN A 219 2.55 -4.68 -31.89
C GLN A 219 2.05 -6.04 -31.39
N ASN A 220 2.46 -6.46 -30.18
CA ASN A 220 2.10 -7.74 -29.57
C ASN A 220 1.54 -7.58 -28.13
N PRO A 221 0.38 -6.93 -27.94
CA PRO A 221 -0.15 -6.64 -26.59
C PRO A 221 -0.46 -7.89 -25.77
N ASP A 222 -0.80 -9.01 -26.41
CA ASP A 222 -1.11 -10.28 -25.72
C ASP A 222 0.15 -11.01 -25.22
N GLU A 223 1.25 -10.90 -25.95
CA GLU A 223 2.56 -11.41 -25.53
C GLU A 223 3.05 -10.65 -24.30
N ILE A 224 2.96 -9.31 -24.35
CA ILE A 224 3.26 -8.42 -23.22
C ILE A 224 2.40 -8.81 -22.00
N CYS A 225 1.09 -8.98 -22.20
CA CYS A 225 0.16 -9.39 -21.14
C CYS A 225 0.59 -10.73 -20.49
N THR A 226 1.02 -11.69 -21.31
CA THR A 226 1.47 -13.01 -20.83
C THR A 226 2.75 -12.89 -19.99
N ASN A 227 3.71 -12.08 -20.45
CA ASN A 227 4.95 -11.84 -19.72
C ASN A 227 4.66 -11.21 -18.35
N VAL A 228 3.77 -10.21 -18.30
CA VAL A 228 3.43 -9.57 -17.03
C VAL A 228 2.73 -10.53 -16.06
N LEU A 229 1.83 -11.40 -16.54
CA LEU A 229 1.22 -12.43 -15.70
C LEU A 229 2.26 -13.41 -15.11
N SER A 230 3.38 -13.64 -15.80
CA SER A 230 4.51 -14.40 -15.25
C SER A 230 5.15 -13.66 -14.09
N VAL A 231 5.46 -12.38 -14.27
CA VAL A 231 6.07 -11.55 -13.20
C VAL A 231 5.19 -11.49 -11.95
N ILE A 232 3.87 -11.36 -12.13
CA ILE A 232 2.90 -11.35 -11.03
C ILE A 232 2.94 -12.68 -10.27
N ARG A 233 2.94 -13.81 -11.00
CA ARG A 233 3.01 -15.14 -10.37
C ARG A 233 4.29 -15.34 -9.58
N ASP A 234 5.41 -14.95 -10.17
CA ASP A 234 6.73 -15.04 -9.53
C ASP A 234 6.85 -14.11 -8.32
N TYR A 235 6.01 -13.07 -8.22
CA TYR A 235 5.95 -12.18 -7.06
C TYR A 235 5.07 -12.73 -5.94
N SER A 236 3.93 -13.33 -6.28
CA SER A 236 2.99 -13.91 -5.30
C SER A 236 3.48 -15.21 -4.65
N GLU A 237 4.55 -15.83 -5.17
CA GLU A 237 5.17 -17.03 -4.61
C GLU A 237 6.26 -16.73 -3.55
N TYR A 238 6.50 -15.45 -3.24
CA TYR A 238 7.37 -14.97 -2.14
C TYR A 238 6.54 -14.38 -0.99
#